data_AF-A0A820MDI2-F1
#
_entry.id   AF-A0A820MDI2-F1
#
_cell.length_a   1.000
_cell.length_b   1.000
_cell.length_c   1.000
_cell.angle_alpha   90.00
_cell.angle_beta   90.00
_cell.angle_gamma   90.00
#
_symmetry.space_group_name_H-M   'P 1'
#
loop_
_entity.id
_entity.type
_entity.pdbx_description
1 polymer ?
#
loop_
_entity_poly.entity_id
_entity_poly.type
_entity_poly.pdbx_seq_one_letter_code
_entity_poly.pdbx_strand_id
1 'polypeptide(L)'
;TNWADFEPGSWEDLSVDEHINNLDKQLEQIMKYNPIHINIHGGQDNWTIEQHEKFFQEALVLQAKYPNVSSSHETHRGRSLFNPSITLHLISRFPNLRLTADFSHWLVVCERLLDHPSDMERMRKIISRVDHIHARVGTVQHAQVTDPLIDAPKETQLMQNWWQMIWTEQIKQGKTITT
;
A
#
# COMPACT_ATOMS: atom_id res chain seq x y z
N THR A 1 17.93 -2.31 -10.98
CA THR A 1 17.40 -0.99 -11.41
C THR A 1 17.45 -0.90 -12.92
N ASN A 2 16.46 -1.47 -13.63
CA ASN A 2 16.21 -1.14 -15.03
C ASN A 2 14.88 -0.40 -15.09
N TRP A 3 15.00 0.93 -14.95
CA TRP A 3 13.97 1.93 -15.19
C TRP A 3 13.87 2.28 -16.69
N ALA A 4 14.34 1.41 -17.59
CA ALA A 4 14.44 1.71 -19.02
C ALA A 4 13.08 1.76 -19.73
N ASP A 5 12.06 1.09 -19.17
CA ASP A 5 10.77 0.86 -19.84
C ASP A 5 9.59 1.47 -19.05
N PHE A 6 9.83 2.43 -18.14
CA PHE A 6 8.72 3.16 -17.54
C PHE A 6 8.10 4.09 -18.58
N GLU A 7 7.13 3.57 -19.33
CA GLU A 7 6.21 4.37 -20.12
C GLU A 7 5.08 4.87 -19.20
N PRO A 8 4.95 6.18 -18.97
CA PRO A 8 3.82 6.74 -18.25
C PRO A 8 2.51 6.26 -18.84
N GLY A 9 1.56 5.82 -18.01
CA GLY A 9 0.24 5.36 -18.44
C GLY A 9 0.16 3.92 -18.96
N SER A 10 1.28 3.22 -19.17
CA SER A 10 1.26 1.82 -19.71
C SER A 10 0.49 0.80 -18.87
N TRP A 11 0.20 1.13 -17.60
CA TRP A 11 -0.55 0.28 -16.68
C TRP A 11 -2.04 0.61 -16.59
N GLU A 12 -2.47 1.79 -17.07
CA GLU A 12 -3.83 2.32 -16.97
C GLU A 12 -4.80 1.61 -17.92
N ASP A 13 -4.30 1.09 -19.04
CA ASP A 13 -5.12 0.35 -20.02
C ASP A 13 -5.12 -1.17 -19.79
N LEU A 14 -4.34 -1.67 -18.82
CA LEU A 14 -4.22 -3.11 -18.58
C LEU A 14 -5.45 -3.67 -17.85
N SER A 15 -5.98 -4.76 -18.39
CA SER A 15 -6.97 -5.59 -17.72
C SER A 15 -6.43 -6.21 -16.42
N VAL A 16 -7.34 -6.73 -15.58
CA VAL A 16 -6.97 -7.46 -14.36
C VAL A 16 -6.03 -8.62 -14.69
N ASP A 17 -6.30 -9.38 -15.74
CA ASP A 17 -5.50 -10.56 -16.13
C ASP A 17 -4.09 -10.15 -16.59
N GLU A 18 -3.95 -9.01 -17.27
CA GLU A 18 -2.64 -8.48 -17.67
C GLU A 18 -1.84 -7.98 -16.46
N HIS A 19 -2.49 -7.32 -15.49
CA HIS A 19 -1.85 -6.96 -14.22
C HIS A 19 -1.34 -8.20 -13.47
N ILE A 20 -2.13 -9.28 -13.42
CA ILE A 20 -1.73 -10.54 -12.77
C ILE A 20 -0.57 -11.22 -13.51
N ASN A 21 -0.61 -11.29 -14.84
CA ASN A 21 0.47 -11.85 -15.65
C ASN A 21 1.77 -11.06 -15.47
N ASN A 22 1.69 -9.73 -15.39
CA ASN A 22 2.85 -8.89 -15.11
C ASN A 22 3.39 -9.13 -13.70
N LEU A 23 2.52 -9.26 -12.70
CA LEU A 23 2.93 -9.59 -11.34
C LEU A 23 3.65 -10.95 -11.27
N ASP A 24 3.14 -12.00 -11.91
CA ASP A 24 3.79 -13.33 -11.89
C ASP A 24 5.21 -13.26 -12.46
N LYS A 25 5.37 -12.62 -13.63
CA LYS A 25 6.68 -12.41 -14.27
C LYS A 25 7.63 -11.60 -13.39
N GLN A 26 7.15 -10.53 -12.75
CA GLN A 26 7.98 -9.70 -11.88
C GLN A 26 8.40 -10.45 -10.61
N LEU A 27 7.51 -11.25 -10.02
CA LEU A 27 7.83 -12.12 -8.90
C LEU A 27 8.90 -13.15 -9.30
N GLU A 28 8.73 -13.86 -10.42
CA GLU A 28 9.75 -14.80 -10.92
C GLU A 28 11.12 -14.14 -11.13
N GLN A 29 11.15 -12.90 -11.62
CA GLN A 29 12.39 -12.15 -11.82
C GLN A 29 13.03 -11.70 -10.50
N ILE A 30 12.26 -11.08 -9.60
CA ILE A 30 12.81 -10.49 -8.37
C ILE A 30 13.33 -11.55 -7.41
N MET A 31 12.71 -12.74 -7.41
CA MET A 31 13.09 -13.84 -6.53
C MET A 31 14.54 -14.32 -6.76
N LYS A 32 15.11 -14.09 -7.94
CA LYS A 32 16.52 -14.39 -8.26
C LYS A 32 17.52 -13.56 -7.44
N TYR A 33 17.07 -12.47 -6.84
CA TYR A 33 17.88 -11.55 -6.04
C TYR A 33 17.77 -11.79 -4.52
N ASN A 34 17.06 -12.85 -4.10
CA ASN A 34 16.83 -13.18 -2.69
C ASN A 34 16.33 -11.98 -1.85
N PRO A 35 15.22 -11.33 -2.25
CA PRO A 35 14.68 -10.19 -1.52
C PRO A 35 14.25 -10.59 -0.11
N ILE A 36 14.46 -9.69 0.86
CA ILE A 36 13.97 -9.87 2.23
C ILE A 36 12.48 -9.49 2.36
N HIS A 37 12.01 -8.63 1.47
CA HIS A 37 10.65 -8.12 1.39
C HIS A 37 10.34 -7.65 -0.04
N ILE A 38 9.10 -7.81 -0.48
CA ILE A 38 8.62 -7.35 -1.79
C ILE A 38 7.44 -6.40 -1.59
N ASN A 39 7.62 -5.15 -2.02
CA ASN A 39 6.51 -4.22 -2.19
C ASN A 39 5.86 -4.41 -3.56
N ILE A 40 4.54 -4.60 -3.57
CA ILE A 40 3.74 -4.78 -4.79
C ILE A 40 2.94 -3.51 -5.05
N HIS A 41 3.18 -2.92 -6.22
CA HIS A 41 2.47 -1.74 -6.68
C HIS A 41 1.56 -2.14 -7.85
N GLY A 42 0.32 -2.54 -7.52
CA GLY A 42 -0.57 -3.22 -8.47
C GLY A 42 -2.01 -2.71 -8.51
N GLY A 43 -2.68 -3.04 -9.60
CA GLY A 43 -4.07 -2.69 -9.87
C GLY A 43 -4.29 -1.25 -10.27
N GLN A 44 -5.56 -0.85 -10.30
CA GLN A 44 -6.03 0.46 -10.76
C GLN A 44 -7.18 0.98 -9.91
N ASP A 45 -7.36 2.30 -9.81
CA ASP A 45 -8.43 2.93 -9.03
C ASP A 45 -9.76 3.07 -9.78
N ASN A 46 -9.78 2.83 -11.09
CA ASN A 46 -10.98 2.85 -11.95
C ASN A 46 -11.73 1.50 -12.00
N TRP A 47 -11.21 0.47 -11.34
CA TRP A 47 -11.78 -0.87 -11.35
C TRP A 47 -13.07 -0.97 -10.52
N THR A 48 -13.95 -1.90 -10.91
CA THR A 48 -15.09 -2.26 -10.07
C THR A 48 -14.61 -3.03 -8.83
N ILE A 49 -15.48 -3.14 -7.82
CA ILE A 49 -15.19 -3.93 -6.62
C ILE A 49 -14.83 -5.37 -6.97
N GLU A 50 -15.57 -5.99 -7.91
CA GLU A 50 -15.33 -7.35 -8.37
C GLU A 50 -13.97 -7.51 -9.06
N GLN A 51 -13.54 -6.49 -9.81
CA GLN A 51 -12.22 -6.48 -10.44
C GLN A 51 -11.09 -6.35 -9.41
N HIS A 52 -11.24 -5.49 -8.40
CA HIS A 52 -10.29 -5.43 -7.28
C HIS A 52 -10.23 -6.78 -6.54
N GLU A 53 -11.39 -7.38 -6.25
CA GLU A 53 -11.45 -8.66 -5.56
C GLU A 53 -10.79 -9.78 -6.38
N LYS A 54 -11.06 -9.84 -7.68
CA LYS A 54 -10.41 -10.78 -8.60
C LYS A 54 -8.89 -10.61 -8.56
N PHE A 55 -8.40 -9.38 -8.69
CA PHE A 55 -6.97 -9.08 -8.62
C PHE A 55 -6.33 -9.58 -7.32
N PHE A 56 -6.89 -9.24 -6.16
CA PHE A 56 -6.27 -9.66 -4.89
C PHE A 56 -6.40 -11.16 -4.62
N GLN A 57 -7.49 -11.79 -5.07
CA GLN A 57 -7.65 -13.24 -4.99
C GLN A 57 -6.53 -13.96 -5.73
N GLU A 58 -6.18 -13.52 -6.94
CA GLU A 58 -5.13 -14.12 -7.76
C GLU A 58 -3.72 -13.71 -7.31
N ALA A 59 -3.52 -12.43 -7.00
CA ALA A 59 -2.23 -11.92 -6.52
C ALA A 59 -1.78 -12.65 -5.24
N LEU A 60 -2.70 -12.94 -4.31
CA LEU A 60 -2.39 -13.68 -3.09
C LEU A 60 -2.03 -15.14 -3.37
N VAL A 61 -2.63 -15.77 -4.39
CA VAL A 61 -2.24 -17.11 -4.86
C VAL A 61 -0.82 -17.10 -5.43
N LEU A 62 -0.45 -16.08 -6.21
CA LEU A 62 0.91 -15.92 -6.73
C LEU A 62 1.94 -15.71 -5.61
N GLN A 63 1.64 -14.83 -4.65
CA GLN A 63 2.51 -14.58 -3.49
C GLN A 63 2.73 -15.86 -2.66
N ALA A 64 1.71 -16.71 -2.53
CA ALA A 64 1.81 -17.97 -1.79
C ALA A 64 2.80 -18.98 -2.40
N LYS A 65 3.23 -18.81 -3.66
CA LYS A 65 4.32 -19.60 -4.27
C LYS A 65 5.68 -19.34 -3.59
N TYR A 66 5.84 -18.21 -2.90
CA TYR A 66 7.11 -17.75 -2.31
C TYR A 66 6.99 -17.50 -0.79
N PRO A 67 6.63 -18.52 0.01
CA PRO A 67 6.26 -18.33 1.43
C PRO A 67 7.41 -17.85 2.34
N ASN A 68 8.66 -17.96 1.88
CA ASN A 68 9.84 -17.55 2.63
C ASN A 68 10.22 -16.07 2.41
N VAL A 69 9.49 -15.36 1.55
CA VAL A 69 9.71 -13.94 1.27
C VAL A 69 8.43 -13.19 1.60
N SER A 70 8.54 -12.23 2.52
CA SER A 70 7.41 -11.38 2.87
C SER A 70 7.03 -10.46 1.70
N SER A 71 5.75 -10.22 1.50
CA SER A 71 5.26 -9.29 0.49
C SER A 71 4.03 -8.52 0.97
N SER A 72 3.88 -7.29 0.50
CA SER A 72 2.75 -6.43 0.83
C SER A 72 2.41 -5.48 -0.33
N HIS A 73 1.19 -4.95 -0.31
CA HIS A 73 0.66 -4.10 -1.38
C HIS A 73 0.63 -2.64 -0.95
N GLU A 74 1.17 -1.76 -1.79
CA GLU A 74 1.29 -0.33 -1.50
C GLU A 74 -0.04 0.41 -1.59
N THR A 75 -0.30 1.24 -0.59
CA THR A 75 -1.37 2.24 -0.67
C THR A 75 -0.91 3.40 -1.54
N HIS A 76 -1.50 3.56 -2.73
CA HIS A 76 -1.07 4.60 -3.68
C HIS A 76 -2.25 5.08 -4.51
N ARG A 77 -2.28 6.36 -4.88
CA ARG A 77 -3.29 6.92 -5.81
C ARG A 77 -3.16 6.28 -7.21
N GLY A 78 -4.23 6.09 -7.97
CA GLY A 78 -4.12 5.38 -9.25
C GLY A 78 -4.05 3.85 -9.12
N ARG A 79 -4.16 3.29 -7.91
CA ARG A 79 -4.05 1.84 -7.64
C ARG A 79 -5.22 1.33 -6.84
N SER A 80 -5.33 0.01 -6.70
CA SER A 80 -6.47 -0.60 -5.99
C SER A 80 -6.63 -0.15 -4.54
N LEU A 81 -5.55 0.25 -3.86
CA LEU A 81 -5.54 0.68 -2.46
C LEU A 81 -5.49 2.21 -2.31
N PHE A 82 -6.09 2.94 -3.26
CA PHE A 82 -6.01 4.41 -3.35
C PHE A 82 -6.75 5.18 -2.26
N ASN A 83 -7.67 4.57 -1.52
CA ASN A 83 -8.35 5.24 -0.41
C ASN A 83 -8.64 4.29 0.77
N PRO A 84 -8.92 4.85 1.97
CA PRO A 84 -9.19 4.04 3.16
C PRO A 84 -10.41 3.12 3.06
N SER A 85 -11.47 3.53 2.35
CA SER A 85 -12.73 2.79 2.28
C SER A 85 -12.61 1.50 1.46
N ILE A 86 -12.03 1.58 0.26
CA ILE A 86 -11.77 0.39 -0.57
C ILE A 86 -10.74 -0.52 0.11
N THR A 87 -9.72 0.06 0.73
CA THR A 87 -8.70 -0.70 1.47
C THR A 87 -9.33 -1.47 2.63
N LEU A 88 -10.22 -0.84 3.42
CA LEU A 88 -10.93 -1.52 4.50
C LEU A 88 -11.79 -2.69 3.99
N HIS A 89 -12.50 -2.50 2.88
CA HIS A 89 -13.28 -3.56 2.23
C HIS A 89 -12.39 -4.76 1.88
N LEU A 90 -11.29 -4.51 1.17
CA LEU A 90 -10.39 -5.56 0.67
C LEU A 90 -9.68 -6.32 1.78
N ILE A 91 -9.15 -5.65 2.82
CA ILE A 91 -8.50 -6.36 3.94
C ILE A 91 -9.50 -7.16 4.79
N SER A 92 -10.78 -6.78 4.78
CA SER A 92 -11.84 -7.55 5.43
C SER A 92 -12.19 -8.80 4.63
N ARG A 93 -12.19 -8.68 3.29
CA ARG A 93 -12.44 -9.80 2.37
C ARG A 93 -11.28 -10.79 2.29
N PHE A 94 -10.05 -10.29 2.38
CA PHE A 94 -8.81 -11.05 2.26
C PHE A 94 -7.93 -10.88 3.51
N PRO A 95 -8.10 -11.74 4.54
CA PRO A 95 -7.38 -11.60 5.81
C PRO A 95 -5.85 -11.66 5.70
N ASN A 96 -5.34 -12.31 4.65
CA ASN A 96 -3.91 -12.43 4.35
C ASN A 96 -3.35 -11.25 3.54
N LEU A 97 -4.18 -10.29 3.13
CA LEU A 97 -3.71 -9.09 2.44
C LEU A 97 -2.91 -8.21 3.42
N ARG A 98 -1.62 -8.05 3.13
CA ARG A 98 -0.68 -7.21 3.89
C ARG A 98 -0.39 -5.93 3.12
N LEU A 99 -0.16 -4.84 3.85
CA LEU A 99 -0.06 -3.49 3.29
C LEU A 99 1.33 -2.89 3.47
N THR A 100 1.80 -2.19 2.44
CA THR A 100 2.85 -1.17 2.54
C THR A 100 2.16 0.19 2.70
N ALA A 101 2.39 0.85 3.84
CA ALA A 101 1.75 2.11 4.16
C ALA A 101 2.50 3.29 3.55
N ASP A 102 1.96 3.84 2.46
CA ASP A 102 2.23 5.19 1.97
C ASP A 102 0.93 6.04 2.08
N PHE A 103 0.55 6.37 3.32
CA PHE A 103 -0.72 7.05 3.58
C PHE A 103 -0.75 8.51 3.12
N SER A 104 0.39 9.09 2.69
CA SER A 104 0.44 10.44 2.13
C SER A 104 -0.47 10.59 0.92
N HIS A 105 -0.59 9.54 0.10
CA HIS A 105 -1.48 9.49 -1.05
C HIS A 105 -2.96 9.63 -0.68
N TRP A 106 -3.37 9.11 0.48
CA TRP A 106 -4.76 9.18 0.91
C TRP A 106 -5.18 10.59 1.32
N LEU A 107 -4.27 11.42 1.83
CA LEU A 107 -4.57 12.82 2.11
C LEU A 107 -4.93 13.57 0.83
N VAL A 108 -4.20 13.30 -0.27
CA VAL A 108 -4.48 13.88 -1.59
C VAL A 108 -5.81 13.36 -2.14
N VAL A 109 -6.02 12.05 -2.13
CA VAL A 109 -7.24 11.44 -2.68
C VAL A 109 -8.50 11.87 -1.93
N CYS A 110 -8.41 12.06 -0.62
CA CYS A 110 -9.55 12.48 0.21
C CYS A 110 -9.67 14.00 0.35
N GLU A 111 -8.67 14.77 -0.09
CA GLU A 111 -8.55 16.23 0.09
C GLU A 111 -8.79 16.72 1.52
N ARG A 112 -8.42 15.92 2.52
CA ARG A 112 -8.59 16.23 3.95
C ARG A 112 -7.65 15.43 4.82
N LEU A 113 -7.48 15.89 6.06
CA LEU A 113 -6.89 15.07 7.11
C LEU A 113 -7.84 13.93 7.48
N LEU A 114 -7.29 12.75 7.71
CA LEU A 114 -8.01 11.55 8.14
C LEU A 114 -7.94 11.40 9.67
N ASP A 115 -8.27 12.48 10.38
CA ASP A 115 -8.11 12.63 11.83
C ASP A 115 -9.44 12.70 12.60
N HIS A 116 -10.58 12.62 11.90
CA HIS A 116 -11.89 12.50 12.54
C HIS A 116 -11.99 11.16 13.32
N PRO A 117 -12.74 11.08 14.44
CA PRO A 117 -12.84 9.85 15.22
C PRO A 117 -13.21 8.58 14.42
N SER A 118 -14.08 8.71 13.41
CA SER A 118 -14.44 7.60 12.52
C SER A 118 -13.31 7.19 11.58
N ASP A 119 -12.48 8.13 11.12
CA ASP A 119 -11.28 7.80 10.34
C ASP A 119 -10.28 7.06 11.21
N MET A 120 -10.06 7.51 12.44
CA MET A 120 -9.14 6.86 13.37
C MET A 120 -9.57 5.42 13.70
N GLU A 121 -10.87 5.13 13.76
CA GLU A 121 -11.37 3.75 13.89
C GLU A 121 -11.03 2.89 12.67
N ARG A 122 -11.25 3.44 11.46
CA ARG A 122 -10.89 2.77 10.21
C ARG A 122 -9.38 2.54 10.11
N MET A 123 -8.58 3.56 10.41
CA MET A 123 -7.12 3.50 10.38
C MET A 123 -6.58 2.44 11.34
N ARG A 124 -7.15 2.28 12.55
CA ARG A 124 -6.76 1.17 13.45
C ARG A 124 -6.90 -0.21 12.82
N LYS A 125 -8.00 -0.46 12.11
CA LYS A 125 -8.24 -1.75 11.42
C LYS A 125 -7.22 -1.95 10.29
N ILE A 126 -6.98 -0.92 9.48
CA ILE A 126 -6.00 -0.93 8.38
C ILE A 126 -4.57 -1.14 8.90
N ILE A 127 -4.17 -0.37 9.92
CA ILE A 127 -2.81 -0.41 10.50
C ILE A 127 -2.47 -1.80 11.03
N SER A 128 -3.44 -2.55 11.55
CA SER A 128 -3.22 -3.94 11.99
C SER A 128 -2.77 -4.90 10.86
N ARG A 129 -2.87 -4.47 9.59
CA ARG A 129 -2.48 -5.20 8.39
C ARG A 129 -1.20 -4.65 7.72
N VAL A 130 -0.54 -3.66 8.30
CA VAL A 130 0.64 -3.03 7.72
C VAL A 130 1.91 -3.80 8.08
N ASP A 131 2.67 -4.17 7.05
CA ASP A 131 3.96 -4.84 7.20
C ASP A 131 5.16 -3.92 6.97
N HIS A 132 5.02 -2.94 6.10
CA HIS A 132 6.10 -2.07 5.62
C HIS A 132 5.63 -0.62 5.59
N ILE A 133 6.51 0.34 5.85
CA ILE A 133 6.20 1.78 5.81
C ILE A 133 7.03 2.46 4.72
N HIS A 134 6.36 3.19 3.83
CA HIS A 134 6.99 4.22 3.03
C HIS A 134 6.83 5.56 3.77
N ALA A 135 7.85 5.92 4.56
CA ALA A 135 7.79 7.06 5.47
C ALA A 135 7.91 8.39 4.71
N ARG A 136 6.78 8.86 4.18
CA ARG A 136 6.66 10.14 3.48
C ARG A 136 5.65 11.03 4.17
N VAL A 137 5.88 12.34 4.14
CA VAL A 137 4.90 13.33 4.56
C VAL A 137 4.46 14.14 3.34
N GLY A 138 3.15 14.23 3.18
CA GLY A 138 2.48 15.08 2.21
C GLY A 138 1.49 16.02 2.90
N THR A 139 0.82 16.83 2.10
CA THR A 139 -0.34 17.64 2.46
C THR A 139 -1.60 17.05 1.82
N VAL A 140 -2.76 17.67 2.08
CA VAL A 140 -4.00 17.34 1.38
C VAL A 140 -3.98 17.66 -0.13
N GLN A 141 -2.91 18.26 -0.65
CA GLN A 141 -2.74 18.62 -2.07
C GLN A 141 -1.47 18.05 -2.71
N HIS A 142 -0.52 17.56 -1.92
CA HIS A 142 0.75 17.03 -2.42
C HIS A 142 1.13 15.77 -1.64
N ALA A 143 1.39 14.65 -2.29
CA ALA A 143 1.82 13.43 -1.59
C ALA A 143 3.22 13.54 -0.96
N GLN A 144 4.01 14.54 -1.36
CA GLN A 144 5.28 14.83 -0.73
C GLN A 144 5.55 16.34 -0.67
N VAL A 145 6.07 16.78 0.46
CA VAL A 145 6.64 18.12 0.66
C VAL A 145 8.17 18.09 0.74
N THR A 146 8.79 19.26 0.67
CA THR A 146 10.26 19.38 0.73
C THR A 146 10.74 19.32 2.17
N ASP A 147 10.15 20.14 3.04
CA ASP A 147 10.44 20.15 4.47
C ASP A 147 9.15 19.91 5.27
N PRO A 148 8.92 18.69 5.77
CA PRO A 148 7.70 18.36 6.52
C PRO A 148 7.44 19.23 7.76
N LEU A 149 8.49 19.71 8.44
CA LEU A 149 8.34 20.48 9.67
C LEU A 149 7.93 21.92 9.40
N ILE A 150 8.24 22.44 8.21
CA ILE A 150 7.89 23.79 7.78
C ILE A 150 6.62 23.77 6.93
N ASP A 151 6.57 22.90 5.93
CA ASP A 151 5.54 22.89 4.89
C ASP A 151 4.25 22.19 5.34
N ALA A 152 4.35 21.22 6.27
CA ALA A 152 3.23 20.36 6.65
C ALA A 152 3.30 19.89 8.13
N PRO A 153 3.41 20.78 9.13
CA PRO A 153 3.60 20.39 10.53
C PRO A 153 2.43 19.57 11.10
N LYS A 154 1.18 19.85 10.69
CA LYS A 154 -0.01 19.11 11.15
C LYS A 154 -0.05 17.70 10.57
N GLU A 155 0.20 17.56 9.27
CA GLU A 155 0.29 16.28 8.57
C GLU A 155 1.46 15.45 9.08
N THR A 156 2.59 16.10 9.36
CA THR A 156 3.73 15.43 10.00
C THR A 156 3.32 14.79 11.32
N GLN A 157 2.61 15.53 12.18
CA GLN A 157 2.13 14.98 13.46
C GLN A 157 1.17 13.80 13.25
N LEU A 158 0.25 13.89 12.28
CA LEU A 158 -0.68 12.82 11.94
C LEU A 158 0.06 11.56 11.44
N MET A 159 1.00 11.72 10.51
CA MET A 159 1.80 10.62 9.96
C MET A 159 2.63 9.94 11.04
N GLN A 160 3.29 10.73 11.91
CA GLN A 160 4.03 10.19 13.05
C GLN A 160 3.14 9.39 14.00
N ASN A 161 1.91 9.86 14.26
CA ASN A 161 0.95 9.12 15.07
C ASN A 161 0.61 7.76 14.43
N TRP A 162 0.40 7.72 13.10
CA TRP A 162 0.14 6.47 12.39
C TRP A 162 1.35 5.53 12.39
N TRP A 163 2.57 6.04 12.17
CA TRP A 163 3.79 5.23 12.24
C TRP A 163 3.98 4.64 13.64
N GLN A 164 3.75 5.42 14.69
CA GLN A 164 3.79 4.94 16.06
C GLN A 164 2.76 3.84 16.32
N MET A 165 1.54 3.97 15.79
CA MET A 165 0.51 2.92 15.86
C MET A 165 0.95 1.66 15.11
N ILE A 166 1.54 1.79 13.92
CA ILE A 166 2.06 0.66 13.13
C ILE A 166 3.15 -0.06 13.91
N TRP A 167 4.17 0.64 14.41
CA TRP A 167 5.24 0.03 15.19
C TRP A 167 4.71 -0.65 16.45
N THR A 168 3.74 -0.05 17.13
CA THR A 168 3.09 -0.65 18.31
C THR A 168 2.40 -1.97 17.95
N GLU A 169 1.68 -2.04 16.83
CA GLU A 169 1.05 -3.27 16.37
C GLU A 169 2.08 -4.31 15.90
N GLN A 170 3.16 -3.89 15.23
CA GLN A 170 4.24 -4.79 14.81
C GLN A 170 4.95 -5.43 16.01
N ILE A 171 5.20 -4.66 17.08
CA ILE A 171 5.75 -5.18 18.33
C ILE A 171 4.82 -6.22 18.95
N LYS A 172 3.51 -5.95 19.00
CA LYS A 172 2.52 -6.93 19.51
C LYS A 172 2.47 -8.21 18.67
N GLN A 173 2.72 -8.10 17.36
CA GLN A 173 2.81 -9.24 16.45
C GLN A 173 4.17 -9.98 16.54
N GLY A 174 5.07 -9.55 17.43
CA GLY A 174 6.37 -10.19 17.63
C GLY A 174 7.40 -9.88 16.55
N LYS A 175 7.18 -8.85 15.73
CA LYS A 175 8.16 -8.43 14.73
C LYS A 175 9.38 -7.82 15.41
N THR A 176 10.56 -8.26 14.97
CA THR A 176 11.85 -7.75 15.45
C THR A 176 12.48 -6.73 14.50
N ILE A 177 11.99 -6.66 13.27
CA ILE A 177 12.44 -5.75 12.21
C ILE A 177 11.20 -5.07 11.61
N THR A 178 11.28 -3.76 11.44
CA THR A 178 10.37 -2.98 10.60
C THR A 178 11.12 -2.65 9.32
N THR A 179 10.46 -2.84 8.18
CA THR A 179 10.99 -2.42 6.89
C THR A 179 10.38 -1.10 6.52
#